data_AF-A0A813GYJ4-F1
#
_entry.id   AF-A0A813GYJ4-F1
#
_cell.length_a   1.000
_cell.length_b   1.000
_cell.length_c   1.000
_cell.angle_alpha   90.00
_cell.angle_beta   90.00
_cell.angle_gamma   90.00
#
_symmetry.space_group_name_H-M   'P 1'
#
loop_
_entity.id
_entity.type
_entity.pdbx_description
1 polymer ?
#
loop_
_entity_poly.entity_id
_entity_poly.type
_entity_poly.pdbx_seq_one_letter_code
_entity_poly.pdbx_strand_id
1 'polypeptide(L)'
;MAAERLFGSALQLGLQPSEITFNSLIAASARSGNTTAASLWFHRCVETGIQPSEVTFSTLVLAAAKQGDARAAQSWFDKALQANVTPSL
;
A
#
# COMPACT_ATOMS: atom_id res chain seq x y z
N MET A 1 1.83 4.07 14.28
CA MET A 1 0.93 4.10 15.45
C MET A 1 -0.32 4.98 15.29
N ALA A 2 -0.24 6.25 14.85
CA ALA A 2 -1.45 7.09 14.73
C ALA A 2 -2.42 6.59 13.63
N ALA A 3 -1.89 6.25 12.45
CA ALA A 3 -2.70 5.82 11.32
C ALA A 3 -3.41 4.47 11.55
N GLU A 4 -2.74 3.50 12.20
CA GLU A 4 -3.35 2.20 12.55
C GLU A 4 -4.48 2.36 13.59
N ARG A 5 -4.31 3.24 14.57
CA ARG A 5 -5.34 3.53 15.57
C ARG A 5 -6.57 4.16 14.93
N LEU A 6 -6.38 5.14 14.05
CA LEU A 6 -7.48 5.78 13.31
C LEU A 6 -8.23 4.77 12.43
N PHE A 7 -7.51 3.87 11.77
CA PHE A 7 -8.13 2.79 11.00
C PHE A 7 -8.95 1.84 11.87
N GLY A 8 -8.38 1.40 13.01
CA GLY A 8 -9.09 0.55 13.96
C GLY A 8 -10.36 1.21 14.52
N SER A 9 -10.29 2.50 14.87
CA SER A 9 -11.46 3.26 15.31
C SER A 9 -12.49 3.44 14.20
N ALA A 10 -12.07 3.71 12.95
CA ALA A 10 -12.99 3.82 11.81
C ALA A 10 -13.77 2.52 11.58
N LEU A 11 -13.10 1.37 11.65
CA LEU A 11 -13.74 0.06 11.56
C LEU A 11 -14.76 -0.18 12.70
N GLN A 12 -14.42 0.19 13.95
CA GLN A 12 -15.34 0.05 15.08
C GLN A 12 -16.58 0.94 14.95
N LEU A 13 -16.46 2.07 14.26
CA LEU A 13 -17.58 2.96 13.94
C LEU A 13 -18.39 2.48 12.72
N GLY A 14 -18.07 1.32 12.14
CA GLY A 14 -18.75 0.77 10.97
C GLY A 14 -18.38 1.46 9.65
N LEU A 15 -17.34 2.30 9.64
CA LEU A 15 -16.83 2.91 8.41
C LEU A 15 -16.10 1.86 7.60
N GLN A 16 -16.57 1.61 6.38
CA GLN A 16 -15.90 0.69 5.49
C GLN A 16 -14.65 1.36 4.89
N PRO A 17 -13.48 0.70 4.97
CA PRO A 17 -12.29 1.16 4.27
C PRO A 17 -12.56 1.31 2.78
N SER A 18 -12.03 2.38 2.19
CA SER A 18 -12.01 2.55 0.74
C SER A 18 -10.58 2.40 0.22
N GLU A 19 -10.45 2.38 -1.11
CA GLU A 19 -9.15 2.44 -1.78
C GLU A 19 -8.29 3.61 -1.26
N ILE A 20 -8.90 4.78 -1.06
CA ILE A 20 -8.23 5.98 -0.54
C ILE A 20 -7.68 5.74 0.88
N THR A 21 -8.41 5.00 1.72
CA THR A 21 -7.98 4.64 3.07
C THR A 21 -6.70 3.79 3.01
N PHE A 22 -6.70 2.73 2.19
CA PHE A 22 -5.54 1.86 2.05
C PHE A 22 -4.36 2.58 1.40
N ASN A 23 -4.57 3.37 0.34
CA ASN A 23 -3.52 4.17 -0.28
C ASN A 23 -2.86 5.12 0.72
N SER A 24 -3.65 5.76 1.59
CA SER A 24 -3.13 6.65 2.62
C SER A 24 -2.28 5.90 3.65
N LEU A 25 -2.70 4.70 4.09
CA LEU A 25 -1.96 3.87 5.04
C LEU A 25 -0.66 3.33 4.45
N ILE A 26 -0.70 2.89 3.19
CA ILE A 26 0.46 2.41 2.45
C ILE A 26 1.45 3.56 2.27
N ALA A 27 1.00 4.72 1.80
CA ALA A 27 1.86 5.90 1.61
C ALA A 27 2.48 6.40 2.93
N ALA A 28 1.71 6.43 4.01
CA ALA A 28 2.22 6.82 5.32
C ALA A 28 3.29 5.83 5.82
N SER A 29 3.06 4.53 5.64
CA SER A 29 4.01 3.47 6.03
C SER A 29 5.28 3.48 5.17
N ALA A 30 5.13 3.68 3.86
CA ALA A 30 6.23 3.86 2.92
C ALA A 30 7.10 5.07 3.30
N ARG A 31 6.47 6.21 3.61
CA ARG A 31 7.17 7.45 3.97
C ARG A 31 7.91 7.36 5.30
N SER A 32 7.42 6.54 6.24
CA SER A 32 8.12 6.28 7.52
C SER A 32 9.23 5.24 7.40
N GLY A 33 9.47 4.70 6.20
CA GLY A 33 10.45 3.64 5.99
C GLY A 33 9.97 2.26 6.45
N ASN A 34 8.70 2.10 6.82
CA ASN A 34 8.15 0.82 7.22
C ASN A 34 7.53 0.09 6.02
N THR A 35 8.39 -0.48 5.16
CA THR A 35 8.01 -1.27 3.98
C THR A 35 7.23 -2.53 4.33
N THR A 36 7.50 -3.14 5.48
CA THR A 36 6.72 -4.27 6.01
C THR A 36 5.26 -3.88 6.26
N ALA A 37 5.03 -2.77 6.96
CA ALA A 37 3.67 -2.27 7.19
C ALA A 37 2.98 -1.85 5.88
N ALA A 38 3.71 -1.22 4.96
CA ALA A 38 3.16 -0.86 3.65
C ALA A 38 2.67 -2.11 2.88
N SER A 39 3.47 -3.18 2.90
CA SER A 39 3.11 -4.47 2.28
C SER A 39 1.90 -5.10 2.95
N LEU A 40 1.82 -5.05 4.29
CA LEU A 40 0.69 -5.57 5.06
C LEU A 40 -0.62 -4.86 4.68
N TRP A 41 -0.59 -3.52 4.55
CA TRP A 41 -1.76 -2.75 4.15
C TRP A 41 -2.20 -3.05 2.71
N PHE A 42 -1.26 -3.30 1.80
CA PHE A 42 -1.57 -3.79 0.47
C PHE A 42 -2.30 -5.13 0.51
N HIS A 43 -1.82 -6.10 1.29
CA HIS A 43 -2.47 -7.40 1.41
C HIS A 43 -3.89 -7.27 1.97
N ARG A 44 -4.08 -6.45 3.01
CA ARG A 44 -5.42 -6.17 3.56
C ARG A 44 -6.35 -5.51 2.53
N CYS A 45 -5.85 -4.60 1.71
CA CYS A 45 -6.61 -3.99 0.63
C CYS A 45 -7.20 -5.08 -0.29
N VAL A 46 -6.35 -6.00 -0.76
CA VAL A 46 -6.75 -7.12 -1.61
C VAL A 46 -7.71 -8.08 -0.90
N GLU A 47 -7.44 -8.43 0.37
CA GLU A 47 -8.31 -9.31 1.17
C GLU A 47 -9.72 -8.72 1.38
N THR A 48 -9.84 -7.39 1.45
CA THR A 48 -11.13 -6.71 1.52
C THR A 48 -11.85 -6.61 0.17
N GLY A 49 -11.28 -7.18 -0.89
CA GLY A 49 -11.82 -7.12 -2.26
C GLY A 49 -11.62 -5.77 -2.95
N ILE A 50 -10.86 -4.85 -2.33
CA ILE A 50 -10.54 -3.55 -2.91
C ILE A 50 -9.36 -3.73 -3.86
N GLN A 51 -9.50 -3.28 -5.09
CA GLN A 51 -8.44 -3.38 -6.07
C GLN A 51 -7.38 -2.30 -5.83
N PRO A 52 -6.11 -2.67 -5.65
CA PRO A 52 -5.00 -1.72 -5.62
C PRO A 52 -4.91 -0.98 -6.95
N SER A 53 -4.76 0.34 -6.90
CA SER A 53 -4.61 1.17 -8.09
C SER A 53 -3.14 1.38 -8.46
N GLU A 54 -2.93 2.04 -9.58
CA GLU A 54 -1.60 2.53 -10.00
C GLU A 54 -0.86 3.24 -8.87
N VAL A 55 -1.55 4.15 -8.18
CA VAL A 55 -0.97 4.92 -7.07
C VAL A 55 -0.48 4.00 -5.95
N THR A 56 -1.21 2.91 -5.67
CA THR A 56 -0.80 1.92 -4.68
C THR A 56 0.54 1.28 -5.05
N PHE A 57 0.66 0.80 -6.29
CA PHE A 57 1.87 0.12 -6.77
C PHE A 57 3.05 1.07 -6.90
N SER A 58 2.86 2.25 -7.50
CA SER A 58 3.90 3.28 -7.61
C SER A 58 4.45 3.66 -6.24
N THR A 59 3.58 3.80 -5.24
CA THR A 59 3.99 4.09 -3.86
C THR A 59 4.89 2.99 -3.30
N LEU A 60 4.55 1.71 -3.49
CA LEU A 60 5.32 0.57 -3.00
C LEU A 60 6.67 0.41 -3.71
N VAL A 61 6.70 0.60 -5.03
CA VAL A 61 7.93 0.56 -5.83
C VAL A 61 8.89 1.67 -5.37
N LEU A 62 8.40 2.91 -5.29
CA LEU A 62 9.21 4.05 -4.85
C LEU A 62 9.68 3.91 -3.41
N ALA A 63 8.85 3.33 -2.53
CA ALA A 63 9.25 3.06 -1.14
C ALA A 63 10.42 2.08 -1.05
N ALA A 64 10.35 0.97 -1.78
CA ALA A 64 11.40 -0.03 -1.83
C ALA A 64 12.68 0.53 -2.47
N ALA A 65 12.56 1.27 -3.57
CA ALA A 65 13.69 1.93 -4.23
C ALA A 65 14.40 2.93 -3.31
N LYS A 66 13.66 3.73 -2.55
CA LYS A 66 14.23 4.67 -1.56
C LYS A 66 14.98 3.98 -0.42
N GLN A 67 14.66 2.73 -0.12
CA GLN A 67 15.38 1.92 0.87
C GLN A 67 16.59 1.18 0.28
N GLY A 68 16.83 1.30 -1.02
CA GLY A 68 17.87 0.55 -1.72
C GLY A 68 17.51 -0.93 -1.96
N ASP A 69 16.26 -1.33 -1.70
CA ASP A 69 15.80 -2.69 -1.97
C ASP A 69 15.26 -2.79 -3.41
N ALA A 70 16.19 -2.89 -4.36
CA ALA A 70 15.88 -3.03 -5.78
C ALA A 70 15.05 -4.31 -6.08
N ARG A 71 15.24 -5.38 -5.30
CA ARG A 71 14.51 -6.64 -5.49
C ARG A 71 13.04 -6.48 -5.12
N ALA A 72 12.76 -5.84 -3.99
CA ALA A 72 11.39 -5.53 -3.60
C ALA A 72 10.74 -4.54 -4.58
N ALA A 73 11.48 -3.54 -5.06
CA ALA A 73 10.98 -2.59 -6.06
C ALA A 73 10.56 -3.30 -7.35
N GLN A 74 11.42 -4.18 -7.89
CA GLN A 74 11.09 -4.98 -9.07
C GLN A 74 9.88 -5.90 -8.80
N SER A 75 9.83 -6.55 -7.64
CA SER A 75 8.70 -7.43 -7.30
C SER A 75 7.37 -6.69 -7.26
N TRP A 76 7.34 -5.45 -6.75
CA TRP A 76 6.13 -4.63 -6.76
C TRP A 76 5.75 -4.16 -8.16
N PHE A 77 6.74 -3.84 -9.00
CA PHE A 77 6.51 -3.50 -10.39
C PHE A 77 5.92 -4.68 -11.18
N ASP A 78 6.49 -5.88 -11.02
CA ASP A 78 6.00 -7.10 -11.66
C ASP A 78 4.56 -7.45 -11.22
N LYS A 79 4.26 -7.29 -9.92
CA LYS A 79 2.90 -7.47 -9.39
C LYS A 79 1.91 -6.48 -10.01
N ALA A 80 2.32 -5.24 -10.25
CA ALA A 80 1.47 -4.26 -10.92
C ALA A 80 1.15 -4.71 -12.36
N LEU A 81 2.16 -5.16 -13.11
CA LEU A 81 1.97 -5.66 -14.47
C LEU A 81 1.05 -6.91 -14.50
N GLN A 82 1.20 -7.82 -13.54
CA GLN A 82 0.29 -8.97 -13.39
C GLN A 82 -1.15 -8.56 -13.08
N ALA A 83 -1.33 -7.42 -12.42
CA ALA A 83 -2.64 -6.81 -12.19
C ALA A 83 -3.13 -5.94 -13.37
N ASN A 84 -2.43 -5.93 -14.52
CA ASN A 84 -2.66 -5.04 -15.66
C ASN A 84 -2.61 -3.54 -15.30
N VAL A 85 -1.80 -3.19 -14.31
CA VAL A 85 -1.56 -1.82 -13.85
C VAL A 85 -0.13 -1.43 -14.23
N THR A 86 0.03 -0.27 -14.86
CA THR A 86 1.35 0.28 -15.20
C THR A 86 1.74 1.36 -14.19
N PRO A 87 2.66 1.11 -13.26
CA PRO A 87 3.07 2.12 -12.29
C PRO A 87 3.76 3.29 -13.00
N SER A 88 3.27 4.51 -12.81
CA SER A 88 4.07 5.72 -13.05
C SER A 88 5.11 5.87 -11.93
N LEU A 89 6.38 5.98 -12.31
CA LEU A 89 7.52 6.09 -11.39
C LEU A 89 8.19 7.46 -11.51
#